data_AF-A0A497N8I9-F1
#
_entry.id   AF-A0A497N8I9-F1
#
_cell.length_a   1.000
_cell.length_b   1.000
_cell.length_c   1.000
_cell.angle_alpha   90.00
_cell.angle_beta   90.00
_cell.angle_gamma   90.00
#
_symmetry.space_group_name_H-M   'P 1'
#
loop_
_entity.id
_entity.type
_entity.pdbx_description
1 polymer ?
#
loop_
_entity_poly.entity_id
_entity_poly.type
_entity_poly.pdbx_seq_one_letter_code
_entity_poly.pdbx_strand_id
1 'polypeptide(L)'
;METLREFLNKVKLYIQVTHVSDIARRYFAMNGFDGSMTVLGVILGAWITGVKDPKVIVMTGFGACLAMGVSGFFGAYITEKAERRRQLRELEESMLEDLDDSLHRDASEFASALTAITNCLSPALTAAISLVPFIFSMFGVIPIFNSYIASFTLTSLTLFSIGIYLGRVAGENVWLYGIQMLMAGLVITIILFLLGEFA
;
A
#
# COMPACT_ATOMS: atom_id res chain seq x y z
N MET A 1 -25.67 -12.05 19.25
CA MET A 1 -25.04 -10.72 19.42
C MET A 1 -23.89 -10.75 20.42
N GLU A 2 -23.92 -11.58 21.47
CA GLU A 2 -22.81 -11.73 22.43
C GLU A 2 -21.50 -12.24 21.82
N THR A 3 -21.58 -13.25 20.93
CA THR A 3 -20.42 -13.82 20.23
C THR A 3 -19.64 -12.81 19.38
N LEU A 4 -20.33 -11.83 18.78
CA LEU A 4 -19.69 -10.77 18.00
C LEU A 4 -18.95 -9.77 18.92
N ARG A 5 -19.52 -9.45 20.09
CA ARG A 5 -18.88 -8.56 21.07
C ARG A 5 -17.65 -9.22 21.69
N GLU A 6 -17.71 -10.50 21.99
CA GLU A 6 -16.56 -11.26 22.50
C GLU A 6 -15.41 -11.33 21.49
N PHE A 7 -15.74 -11.60 20.22
CA PHE A 7 -14.74 -11.57 19.14
C PHE A 7 -14.11 -10.17 18.97
N LEU A 8 -14.92 -9.12 18.97
CA LEU A 8 -14.43 -7.74 18.88
C LEU A 8 -13.54 -7.35 20.07
N ASN A 9 -13.89 -7.78 21.28
CA ASN A 9 -13.07 -7.56 22.46
C ASN A 9 -11.74 -8.32 22.39
N LYS A 10 -11.74 -9.56 21.89
CA LYS A 10 -10.54 -10.35 21.67
C LYS A 10 -9.60 -9.73 20.63
N VAL A 11 -10.16 -9.25 19.51
CA VAL A 11 -9.40 -8.50 18.49
C VAL A 11 -8.82 -7.21 19.09
N LYS A 12 -9.59 -6.45 19.86
CA LYS A 12 -9.11 -5.24 20.52
C LYS A 12 -7.96 -5.52 21.49
N LEU A 13 -8.07 -6.60 22.27
CA LEU A 13 -7.01 -7.06 23.16
C LEU A 13 -5.74 -7.40 22.37
N TYR A 14 -5.84 -8.16 21.28
CA TYR A 14 -4.69 -8.52 20.44
C TYR A 14 -4.03 -7.28 19.81
N ILE A 15 -4.83 -6.32 19.34
CA ILE A 15 -4.32 -5.06 18.79
C ILE A 15 -3.55 -4.28 19.86
N GLN A 16 -4.09 -4.19 21.07
CA GLN A 16 -3.48 -3.45 22.16
C GLN A 16 -2.19 -4.12 22.68
N VAL A 17 -2.16 -5.44 22.77
CA VAL A 17 -0.99 -6.20 23.23
C VAL A 17 0.17 -6.14 22.23
N THR A 18 -0.14 -6.12 20.93
CA THR A 18 0.89 -6.18 19.87
C THR A 18 1.26 -4.83 19.26
N HIS A 19 0.54 -3.76 19.61
CA HIS A 19 0.64 -2.45 18.96
C HIS A 19 0.56 -2.51 17.42
N VAL A 20 -0.11 -3.54 16.88
CA VAL A 20 -0.19 -3.78 15.43
C VAL A 20 -0.85 -2.63 14.67
N SER A 21 -1.63 -1.78 15.33
CA SER A 21 -2.21 -0.59 14.70
C SER A 21 -1.16 0.34 14.11
N ASP A 22 -0.01 0.48 14.76
CA ASP A 22 1.04 1.39 14.29
C ASP A 22 1.84 0.76 13.15
N ILE A 23 2.05 -0.56 13.22
CA ILE A 23 2.64 -1.36 12.14
C ILE A 23 1.75 -1.30 10.90
N ALA A 24 0.47 -1.64 11.03
CA ALA A 24 -0.51 -1.57 9.96
C ALA A 24 -0.59 -0.18 9.32
N ARG A 25 -0.49 0.89 10.12
CA ARG A 25 -0.44 2.28 9.65
C ARG A 25 0.74 2.55 8.74
N ARG A 26 1.92 2.10 9.17
CA ARG A 26 3.18 2.26 8.45
C ARG A 26 3.15 1.50 7.13
N TYR A 27 2.74 0.23 7.16
CA TYR A 27 2.60 -0.60 5.97
C TYR A 27 1.54 -0.05 5.02
N PHE A 28 0.42 0.46 5.52
CA PHE A 28 -0.59 1.12 4.70
C PHE A 28 -0.02 2.33 3.95
N ALA A 29 0.64 3.26 4.63
CA ALA A 29 1.19 4.44 3.98
C ALA A 29 2.31 4.10 2.98
N MET A 30 3.24 3.21 3.36
CA MET A 30 4.35 2.77 2.52
C MET A 30 3.86 2.08 1.24
N ASN A 31 2.98 1.10 1.36
CA ASN A 31 2.53 0.32 0.21
C ASN A 31 1.46 1.04 -0.61
N GLY A 32 0.72 1.95 0.02
CA GLY A 32 -0.18 2.86 -0.70
C GLY A 32 0.61 3.82 -1.59
N PHE A 33 1.74 4.33 -1.09
CA PHE A 33 2.66 5.12 -1.90
C PHE A 33 3.20 4.30 -3.09
N ASP A 34 3.65 3.06 -2.84
CA ASP A 34 4.13 2.17 -3.90
C ASP A 34 3.06 1.89 -4.96
N GLY A 35 1.80 1.68 -4.55
CA GLY A 35 0.67 1.48 -5.46
C GLY A 35 0.45 2.67 -6.40
N SER A 36 0.39 3.88 -5.84
CA SER A 36 0.27 5.10 -6.64
C SER A 36 1.49 5.35 -7.53
N MET A 37 2.72 5.15 -7.03
CA MET A 37 3.95 5.32 -7.82
C MET A 37 4.06 4.32 -8.97
N THR A 38 3.70 3.06 -8.73
CA THR A 38 3.74 2.01 -9.74
C THR A 38 2.78 2.32 -10.88
N VAL A 39 1.53 2.69 -10.56
CA VAL A 39 0.55 3.07 -11.58
C VAL A 39 0.94 4.36 -12.29
N LEU A 40 1.48 5.35 -11.57
CA LEU A 40 2.03 6.57 -12.19
C LEU A 40 3.07 6.23 -13.25
N GLY A 41 4.00 5.32 -12.95
CA GLY A 41 5.00 4.85 -13.90
C GLY A 41 4.39 4.18 -15.13
N VAL A 42 3.38 3.32 -14.94
CA VAL A 42 2.63 2.70 -16.06
C VAL A 42 1.95 3.75 -16.93
N ILE A 43 1.27 4.74 -16.31
CA ILE A 43 0.56 5.80 -17.03
C ILE A 43 1.53 6.64 -17.84
N LEU A 44 2.63 7.08 -17.24
CA LEU A 44 3.63 7.92 -17.90
C LEU A 44 4.34 7.16 -19.03
N GLY A 45 4.71 5.90 -18.80
CA GLY A 45 5.29 5.04 -19.84
C GLY A 45 4.33 4.84 -21.02
N ALA A 46 3.04 4.60 -20.74
CA ALA A 46 2.01 4.49 -21.76
C ALA A 46 1.79 5.81 -22.53
N TRP A 47 1.89 6.96 -21.85
CA TRP A 47 1.82 8.27 -22.47
C TRP A 47 2.97 8.47 -23.46
N ILE A 48 4.21 8.24 -23.00
CA ILE A 48 5.43 8.45 -23.80
C ILE A 48 5.43 7.56 -25.05
N THR A 49 5.02 6.30 -24.91
CA THR A 49 4.93 5.34 -26.01
C THR A 49 3.68 5.52 -26.90
N GLY A 50 2.79 6.45 -26.57
CA GLY A 50 1.64 6.80 -27.40
C GLY A 50 0.52 5.76 -27.40
N VAL A 51 0.34 5.01 -26.31
CA VAL A 51 -0.71 3.98 -26.19
C VAL A 51 -2.10 4.63 -26.25
N LYS A 52 -2.92 4.17 -27.22
CA LYS A 52 -4.28 4.68 -27.45
C LYS A 52 -5.40 3.79 -26.93
N ASP A 53 -5.10 2.56 -26.53
CA ASP A 53 -6.08 1.63 -25.99
C ASP A 53 -6.08 1.70 -24.45
N PRO A 54 -7.16 2.20 -23.80
CA PRO A 54 -7.23 2.28 -22.35
C PRO A 54 -7.22 0.90 -21.68
N LYS A 55 -7.61 -0.18 -22.39
CA LYS A 55 -7.59 -1.54 -21.84
C LYS A 55 -6.18 -1.99 -21.50
N VAL A 56 -5.19 -1.62 -22.32
CA VAL A 56 -3.79 -1.96 -22.08
C VAL A 56 -3.33 -1.33 -20.76
N ILE A 57 -3.64 -0.05 -20.54
CA ILE A 57 -3.23 0.70 -19.35
C ILE A 57 -3.89 0.12 -18.09
N VAL A 58 -5.19 -0.16 -18.15
CA VAL A 58 -5.93 -0.77 -17.03
C VAL A 58 -5.37 -2.16 -16.71
N MET A 59 -5.15 -3.00 -17.72
CA MET A 59 -4.63 -4.36 -17.49
C MET A 59 -3.20 -4.36 -16.98
N THR A 60 -2.31 -3.52 -17.52
CA THR A 60 -0.93 -3.39 -17.05
C THR A 60 -0.88 -2.81 -15.63
N GLY A 61 -1.62 -1.74 -15.37
CA GLY A 61 -1.65 -1.10 -14.04
C GLY A 61 -2.25 -2.03 -12.99
N PHE A 62 -3.39 -2.65 -13.29
CA PHE A 62 -4.04 -3.60 -12.38
C PHE A 62 -3.20 -4.86 -12.18
N GLY A 63 -2.61 -5.40 -13.25
CA GLY A 63 -1.71 -6.56 -13.18
C GLY A 63 -0.48 -6.28 -12.32
N ALA A 64 0.16 -5.12 -12.48
CA ALA A 64 1.29 -4.71 -11.65
C ALA A 64 0.89 -4.60 -10.17
N CYS A 65 -0.28 -4.03 -9.87
CA CYS A 65 -0.73 -3.85 -8.49
C CYS A 65 -1.23 -5.15 -7.86
N LEU A 66 -1.83 -6.05 -8.63
CA LEU A 66 -2.15 -7.40 -8.16
C LEU A 66 -0.87 -8.18 -7.84
N ALA A 67 0.13 -8.13 -8.72
CA ALA A 67 1.42 -8.77 -8.46
C ALA A 67 2.06 -8.22 -7.18
N MET A 68 2.03 -6.89 -7.00
CA MET A 68 2.54 -6.25 -5.79
C MET A 68 1.72 -6.59 -4.54
N GLY A 69 0.40 -6.68 -4.64
CA GLY A 69 -0.47 -7.06 -3.53
C GLY A 69 -0.27 -8.51 -3.08
N VAL A 70 -0.17 -9.45 -4.03
CA VAL A 70 0.12 -10.86 -3.74
C VAL A 70 1.52 -11.01 -3.16
N SER A 71 2.52 -10.41 -3.80
CA SER A 71 3.90 -10.42 -3.31
C SER A 71 4.01 -9.79 -1.92
N GLY A 72 3.35 -8.66 -1.72
CA GLY A 72 3.28 -7.97 -0.44
C GLY A 72 2.58 -8.78 0.65
N PHE A 73 1.49 -9.49 0.33
CA PHE A 73 0.79 -10.34 1.29
C PHE A 73 1.72 -11.45 1.81
N PHE A 74 2.24 -12.28 0.90
CA PHE A 74 3.07 -13.42 1.29
C PHE A 74 4.41 -12.96 1.87
N GLY A 75 5.02 -11.92 1.28
CA GLY A 75 6.28 -11.34 1.75
C GLY A 75 6.16 -10.80 3.17
N ALA A 76 5.16 -9.97 3.45
CA ALA A 76 4.94 -9.45 4.80
C ALA A 76 4.52 -10.56 5.77
N TYR A 77 3.64 -11.48 5.38
CA TYR A 77 3.21 -12.57 6.28
C TYR A 77 4.38 -13.46 6.71
N ILE A 78 5.19 -13.93 5.76
CA ILE A 78 6.31 -14.84 6.05
C ILE A 78 7.37 -14.11 6.87
N THR A 79 7.70 -12.86 6.51
CA THR A 79 8.72 -12.06 7.19
C THR A 79 8.29 -11.69 8.61
N GLU A 80 7.09 -11.14 8.80
CA GLU A 80 6.57 -10.79 10.12
C GLU A 80 6.40 -12.02 11.00
N LYS A 81 5.93 -13.15 10.44
CA LYS A 81 5.81 -14.40 11.19
C LYS A 81 7.18 -14.91 11.65
N ALA A 82 8.20 -14.83 10.80
CA ALA A 82 9.56 -15.25 11.14
C ALA A 82 10.17 -14.36 12.25
N GLU A 83 10.05 -13.03 12.12
CA GLU A 83 10.54 -12.07 13.12
C GLU A 83 9.83 -12.24 14.47
N ARG A 84 8.50 -12.33 14.47
CA ARG A 84 7.74 -12.49 15.72
C ARG A 84 8.00 -13.84 16.40
N ARG A 85 8.18 -14.91 15.62
CA ARG A 85 8.54 -16.21 16.18
C ARG A 85 9.93 -16.20 16.79
N ARG A 86 10.88 -15.47 16.18
CA ARG A 86 12.20 -15.24 16.75
C ARG A 86 12.11 -14.47 18.07
N GLN A 87 11.34 -13.37 18.11
CA GLN A 87 11.13 -12.57 19.32
C GLN A 87 10.49 -13.37 20.46
N LEU A 88 9.49 -14.21 20.14
CA LEU A 88 8.87 -15.11 21.12
C LEU A 88 9.89 -16.11 21.70
N ARG A 89 10.72 -16.70 20.85
CA ARG A 89 11.73 -17.66 21.31
C ARG A 89 12.81 -17.01 22.18
N GLU A 90 13.25 -15.80 21.83
CA GLU A 90 14.18 -15.03 22.68
C GLU A 90 13.55 -14.72 24.05
N LEU A 91 12.23 -14.48 24.10
CA LEU A 91 11.49 -14.29 25.35
C LEU A 91 11.39 -15.57 26.17
N GLU A 92 11.05 -16.71 25.54
CA GLU A 92 11.01 -18.04 26.17
C GLU A 92 12.35 -18.40 26.81
N GLU A 93 13.45 -18.21 26.07
CA GLU A 93 14.81 -18.46 26.56
C GLU A 93 15.14 -17.57 27.77
N SER A 94 14.68 -16.31 27.80
CA SER A 94 14.90 -15.39 28.92
C SER A 94 14.06 -15.72 30.16
N MET A 95 12.87 -16.29 29.95
CA MET A 95 11.94 -16.67 31.03
C MET A 95 12.17 -18.10 31.54
N LEU A 96 12.92 -18.92 30.79
CA LEU A 96 13.06 -20.37 31.03
C LEU A 96 11.70 -21.08 31.06
N GLU A 97 10.73 -20.58 30.31
CA GLU A 97 9.35 -21.07 30.24
C GLU A 97 8.88 -21.09 28.78
N ASP A 98 8.13 -22.13 28.43
CA ASP A 98 7.56 -22.30 27.10
C ASP A 98 6.30 -21.43 26.94
N LEU A 99 6.26 -20.60 25.89
CA LEU A 99 5.16 -19.68 25.59
C LEU A 99 4.34 -20.16 24.39
N ASP A 100 4.51 -21.41 23.96
CA ASP A 100 3.86 -21.97 22.77
C ASP A 100 2.31 -21.95 22.83
N ASP A 101 1.71 -21.93 24.02
CA ASP A 101 0.24 -21.86 24.22
C ASP A 101 -0.21 -20.54 24.88
N SER A 102 0.60 -19.49 24.71
CA SER A 102 0.35 -18.18 25.32
C SER A 102 -0.51 -17.26 24.45
N LEU A 103 -1.25 -16.35 25.11
CA LEU A 103 -1.95 -15.24 24.45
C LEU A 103 -1.00 -14.39 23.57
N HIS A 104 0.29 -14.35 23.90
CA HIS A 104 1.31 -13.62 23.14
C HIS A 104 1.58 -14.24 21.77
N ARG A 105 1.58 -15.57 21.67
CA ARG A 105 1.73 -16.28 20.40
C ARG A 105 0.54 -16.02 19.48
N ASP A 106 -0.67 -16.23 19.98
CA ASP A 106 -1.90 -16.00 19.23
C ASP A 106 -2.01 -14.56 18.71
N ALA A 107 -1.71 -13.59 19.58
CA ALA A 107 -1.74 -12.18 19.22
C ALA A 107 -0.68 -11.87 18.14
N SER A 108 0.50 -12.50 18.22
CA SER A 108 1.59 -12.32 17.25
C SER A 108 1.24 -12.89 15.87
N GLU A 109 0.63 -14.06 15.80
CA GLU A 109 0.15 -14.62 14.53
C GLU A 109 -0.96 -13.76 13.91
N PHE A 110 -1.93 -13.32 14.72
CA PHE A 110 -2.98 -12.42 14.27
C PHE A 110 -2.42 -11.12 13.71
N ALA A 111 -1.44 -10.52 14.40
CA ALA A 111 -0.84 -9.27 13.97
C ALA A 111 0.00 -9.41 12.69
N SER A 112 0.66 -10.56 12.48
CA SER A 112 1.32 -10.88 11.21
C SER A 112 0.30 -10.94 10.06
N ALA A 113 -0.83 -11.62 10.27
CA ALA A 113 -1.89 -11.73 9.28
C ALA A 113 -2.52 -10.37 8.96
N LEU A 114 -2.83 -9.56 9.98
CA LEU A 114 -3.38 -8.22 9.80
C LEU A 114 -2.43 -7.33 9.00
N THR A 115 -1.12 -7.38 9.32
CA THR A 115 -0.10 -6.63 8.59
C THR A 115 -0.04 -7.05 7.13
N ALA A 116 -0.02 -8.35 6.84
CA ALA A 116 -0.05 -8.88 5.48
C ALA A 116 -1.30 -8.45 4.68
N ILE A 117 -2.47 -8.44 5.32
CA ILE A 117 -3.72 -7.97 4.70
C ILE A 117 -3.61 -6.48 4.36
N THR A 118 -3.12 -5.65 5.29
CA THR A 118 -2.93 -4.21 5.02
C THR A 118 -1.94 -3.97 3.89
N ASN A 119 -0.90 -4.81 3.80
CA ASN A 119 0.11 -4.77 2.75
C ASN A 119 -0.46 -5.08 1.37
N CYS A 120 -1.39 -6.04 1.30
CA CYS A 120 -2.06 -6.44 0.06
C CYS A 120 -3.05 -5.38 -0.42
N LEU A 121 -3.86 -4.85 0.50
CA LEU A 121 -4.97 -3.97 0.15
C LEU A 121 -4.51 -2.55 -0.18
N SER A 122 -3.48 -2.04 0.49
CA SER A 122 -3.09 -0.62 0.33
C SER A 122 -2.68 -0.25 -1.11
N PRO A 123 -1.79 -1.02 -1.78
CA PRO A 123 -1.49 -0.80 -3.19
C PRO A 123 -2.71 -0.88 -4.09
N ALA A 124 -3.57 -1.88 -3.87
CA ALA A 124 -4.73 -2.12 -4.71
C ALA A 124 -5.72 -0.94 -4.66
N LEU A 125 -5.94 -0.36 -3.47
CA LEU A 125 -6.82 0.79 -3.28
C LEU A 125 -6.28 2.04 -3.98
N THR A 126 -5.00 2.34 -3.76
CA THR A 126 -4.34 3.54 -4.33
C THR A 126 -4.19 3.45 -5.85
N ALA A 127 -3.92 2.25 -6.36
CA ALA A 127 -3.92 1.93 -7.77
C ALA A 127 -5.30 2.05 -8.41
N ALA A 128 -6.33 1.50 -7.76
CA ALA A 128 -7.70 1.57 -8.26
C ALA A 128 -8.14 3.03 -8.44
N ILE A 129 -7.87 3.90 -7.45
CA ILE A 129 -8.13 5.34 -7.55
C ILE A 129 -7.45 5.91 -8.80
N SER A 130 -6.17 5.62 -9.00
CA SER A 130 -5.38 6.13 -10.12
C SER A 130 -5.90 5.65 -11.48
N LEU A 131 -6.43 4.42 -11.58
CA LEU A 131 -6.95 3.83 -12.82
C LEU A 131 -8.40 4.21 -13.16
N VAL A 132 -9.16 4.81 -12.23
CA VAL A 132 -10.57 5.19 -12.44
C VAL A 132 -10.81 5.94 -13.77
N PRO A 133 -10.01 6.95 -14.15
CA PRO A 133 -10.25 7.68 -15.40
C PRO A 133 -10.13 6.80 -16.65
N PHE A 134 -9.20 5.84 -16.64
CA PHE A 134 -9.04 4.89 -17.76
C PHE A 134 -10.17 3.87 -17.82
N ILE A 135 -10.72 3.47 -16.66
CA ILE A 135 -11.93 2.63 -16.62
C ILE A 135 -13.10 3.39 -17.28
N PHE A 136 -13.31 4.67 -16.95
CA PHE A 136 -14.33 5.47 -17.64
C PHE A 136 -14.07 5.62 -19.15
N SER A 137 -12.81 5.71 -19.55
CA SER A 137 -12.42 5.73 -20.96
C SER A 137 -12.76 4.42 -21.68
N MET A 138 -12.60 3.28 -21.01
CA MET A 138 -12.97 1.95 -21.55
C MET A 138 -14.48 1.83 -21.84
N PHE A 139 -15.32 2.53 -21.07
CA PHE A 139 -16.77 2.62 -21.31
C PHE A 139 -17.15 3.72 -22.32
N GLY A 140 -16.19 4.43 -22.91
CA GLY A 140 -16.43 5.49 -23.89
C GLY A 140 -16.97 6.80 -23.31
N VAL A 141 -16.90 6.99 -21.98
CA VAL A 141 -17.42 8.19 -21.31
C VAL A 141 -16.48 9.39 -21.50
N ILE A 142 -15.16 9.14 -21.51
CA ILE A 142 -14.12 10.18 -21.55
C ILE A 142 -13.06 9.83 -22.61
N PRO A 143 -12.58 10.80 -23.42
CA PRO A 143 -11.47 10.60 -24.34
C PRO A 143 -10.19 10.19 -23.62
N ILE A 144 -9.37 9.32 -24.23
CA ILE A 144 -8.16 8.80 -23.58
C ILE A 144 -7.19 9.89 -23.14
N PHE A 145 -7.02 10.95 -23.92
CA PHE A 145 -6.13 12.07 -23.58
C PHE A 145 -6.55 12.75 -22.26
N ASN A 146 -7.85 12.98 -22.09
CA ASN A 146 -8.40 13.53 -20.85
C ASN A 146 -8.22 12.55 -19.68
N SER A 147 -8.34 11.24 -19.94
CA SER A 147 -8.12 10.19 -18.94
C SER A 147 -6.71 10.20 -18.40
N TYR A 148 -5.70 10.43 -19.25
CA TYR A 148 -4.33 10.56 -18.80
C TYR A 148 -4.12 11.77 -17.87
N ILE A 149 -4.61 12.96 -18.26
CA ILE A 149 -4.48 14.18 -17.43
C ILE A 149 -5.21 14.01 -16.09
N ALA A 150 -6.44 13.48 -16.15
CA ALA A 150 -7.24 13.22 -14.95
C ALA A 150 -6.56 12.21 -14.04
N SER A 151 -5.99 11.13 -14.60
CA SER A 151 -5.31 10.09 -13.84
C SER A 151 -4.00 10.58 -13.22
N PHE A 152 -3.19 11.35 -13.96
CA PHE A 152 -1.99 11.98 -13.41
C PHE A 152 -2.32 12.92 -12.24
N THR A 153 -3.36 13.75 -12.41
CA THR A 153 -3.83 14.68 -11.37
C THR A 153 -4.31 13.91 -10.14
N LEU A 154 -5.13 12.88 -10.35
CA LEU A 154 -5.69 12.06 -9.28
C LEU A 154 -4.60 11.29 -8.52
N THR A 155 -3.61 10.76 -9.24
CA THR A 155 -2.45 10.06 -8.66
C THR A 155 -1.59 11.03 -7.83
N SER A 156 -1.39 12.24 -8.32
CA SER A 156 -0.68 13.30 -7.58
C SER A 156 -1.43 13.67 -6.30
N LEU A 157 -2.77 13.78 -6.37
CA LEU A 157 -3.61 14.06 -5.20
C LEU A 157 -3.58 12.91 -4.19
N THR A 158 -3.56 11.65 -4.61
CA THR A 158 -3.41 10.51 -3.69
C THR A 158 -2.04 10.51 -3.02
N LEU A 159 -0.95 10.71 -3.78
CA LEU A 159 0.40 10.82 -3.19
C LEU A 159 0.48 11.95 -2.17
N PHE A 160 -0.06 13.13 -2.52
CA PHE A 160 -0.12 14.27 -1.61
C PHE A 160 -0.95 13.98 -0.36
N SER A 161 -2.08 13.27 -0.51
CA SER A 161 -2.94 12.86 0.61
C SER A 161 -2.26 11.86 1.54
N ILE A 162 -1.52 10.90 0.99
CA ILE A 162 -0.70 9.96 1.77
C ILE A 162 0.41 10.72 2.51
N GLY A 163 1.02 11.72 1.87
CA GLY A 163 1.99 12.61 2.52
C GLY A 163 1.38 13.39 3.68
N ILE A 164 0.24 14.06 3.49
CA ILE A 164 -0.49 14.74 4.58
C ILE A 164 -0.80 13.79 5.73
N TYR A 165 -1.26 12.58 5.40
CA TYR A 165 -1.53 11.55 6.38
C TYR A 165 -0.30 11.21 7.20
N LEU A 166 0.85 10.98 6.55
CA LEU A 166 2.09 10.63 7.20
C LEU A 166 2.63 11.79 8.06
N GLY A 167 2.54 13.04 7.59
CA GLY A 167 2.91 14.22 8.36
C GLY A 167 2.06 14.37 9.63
N ARG A 168 0.77 14.05 9.56
CA ARG A 168 -0.12 14.07 10.74
C ARG A 168 0.25 12.97 11.73
N VAL A 169 0.64 11.79 11.25
CA VAL A 169 1.13 10.69 12.09
C VAL A 169 2.47 11.04 12.75
N ALA A 170 3.36 11.73 12.02
CA ALA A 170 4.65 12.19 12.54
C ALA A 170 4.53 13.36 13.55
N GLY A 171 3.37 14.03 13.62
CA GLY A 171 3.22 15.24 14.43
C GLY A 171 3.98 16.45 13.86
N GLU A 172 4.35 16.39 12.57
CA GLU A 172 5.13 17.41 11.88
C GLU A 172 4.27 18.20 10.88
N ASN A 173 4.92 19.03 10.06
CA ASN A 173 4.22 19.84 9.05
C ASN A 173 3.65 18.96 7.93
N VAL A 174 2.31 18.78 7.96
CA VAL A 174 1.56 17.98 6.98
C VAL A 174 1.77 18.40 5.53
N TRP A 175 1.96 19.70 5.28
CA TRP A 175 2.16 20.23 3.92
C TRP A 175 3.53 19.84 3.38
N LEU A 176 4.54 19.82 4.24
CA LEU A 176 5.91 19.46 3.85
C LEU A 176 5.98 17.99 3.43
N TYR A 177 5.35 17.09 4.19
CA TYR A 177 5.26 15.68 3.82
C TYR A 177 4.46 15.45 2.52
N GLY A 178 3.37 16.19 2.32
CA GLY A 178 2.63 16.18 1.06
C GLY A 178 3.52 16.56 -0.13
N ILE A 179 4.27 17.64 -0.01
CA ILE A 179 5.20 18.10 -1.05
C ILE A 179 6.32 17.09 -1.28
N GLN A 180 6.89 16.48 -0.23
CA GLN A 180 7.92 15.45 -0.37
C GLN A 180 7.42 14.25 -1.20
N MET A 181 6.18 13.80 -0.97
CA MET A 181 5.57 12.71 -1.75
C MET A 181 5.33 13.11 -3.21
N LEU A 182 4.90 14.35 -3.48
CA LEU A 182 4.79 14.87 -4.84
C LEU A 182 6.15 14.95 -5.54
N MET A 183 7.20 15.38 -4.82
CA MET A 183 8.56 15.45 -5.34
C MET A 183 9.07 14.07 -5.76
N ALA A 184 8.76 13.01 -5.00
CA ALA A 184 9.09 11.64 -5.40
C ALA A 184 8.38 11.24 -6.71
N GLY A 185 7.11 11.61 -6.87
CA GLY A 185 6.36 11.44 -8.12
C GLY A 185 6.94 12.24 -9.29
N LEU A 186 7.44 13.44 -9.05
CA LEU A 186 8.13 14.24 -10.06
C LEU A 186 9.46 13.61 -10.48
N VAL A 187 10.23 13.05 -9.54
CA VAL A 187 11.48 12.36 -9.84
C VAL A 187 11.25 11.20 -10.81
N ILE A 188 10.27 10.33 -10.55
CA ILE A 188 9.96 9.23 -11.48
C ILE A 188 9.47 9.74 -12.84
N THR A 189 8.73 10.84 -12.85
CA THR A 189 8.28 11.48 -14.10
C THR A 189 9.46 11.96 -14.94
N ILE A 190 10.42 12.65 -14.32
CA ILE A 190 11.63 13.15 -14.99
C ILE A 190 12.46 11.97 -15.51
N ILE A 191 12.67 10.93 -14.69
CA ILE A 191 13.46 9.75 -15.09
C ILE A 191 12.81 9.06 -16.29
N LEU A 192 11.51 8.83 -16.28
CA LEU A 192 10.80 8.18 -17.40
C LEU A 192 10.83 9.03 -18.66
N PHE A 193 10.68 10.36 -18.54
CA PHE A 193 10.77 11.25 -19.69
C PHE A 193 12.16 11.23 -20.32
N LEU A 194 13.22 11.29 -19.51
CA LEU A 194 14.60 11.15 -19.99
C LEU A 194 14.82 9.81 -20.68
N LEU A 195 14.34 8.70 -20.10
CA LEU A 195 14.42 7.38 -20.73
C LEU A 195 13.66 7.31 -22.06
N GLY A 196 12.53 8.01 -22.15
CA GLY A 196 11.72 8.10 -23.36
C GLY A 196 12.41 8.80 -24.53
N GLU A 197 13.31 9.74 -24.28
CA GLU A 197 14.10 10.39 -25.34
C GLU A 197 15.12 9.45 -25.99
N PHE A 198 15.50 8.36 -25.31
CA PHE A 198 16.46 7.36 -25.82
C PHE A 198 15.79 6.15 -26.51
N ALA A 199 14.46 6.05 -26.51
CA ALA A 199 13.68 4.91 -27.01
C ALA A 199 13.02 5.22 -28.36
#